data_AF-A0A1J5LJP8-F1
#
_entry.id   AF-A0A1J5LJP8-F1
#
_cell.length_a   1.000
_cell.length_b   1.000
_cell.length_c   1.000
_cell.angle_alpha   90.00
_cell.angle_beta   90.00
_cell.angle_gamma   90.00
#
_symmetry.space_group_name_H-M   'P 1'
#
loop_
_entity.id
_entity.type
_entity.pdbx_description
1 polymer ?
#
loop_
_entity_poly.entity_id
_entity_poly.type
_entity_poly.pdbx_seq_one_letter_code
_entity_poly.pdbx_strand_id
1 'polypeptide(L)'
;MTLKMMTTTALVALLGSVAMAEEVRVYNWSDYIDEELLEKFETETGIDLIYDVFDSNELLETKMLAGSSGYDVVVPTGSFLQRQIQAGAFQKLDGAQLSNSANLWDVIQDRTAGYDPENAYSINYMWGTTGLGVNVGKVREILGDDVAINSMDLVLKPENIEKLSACGVHFLDAPTEIIPMALRYLGENPDSHDKDVLTKAEPILTAVRPHVQKFHSSEYINALANGDICVAVGWSGDVLQARDRAAEAENGVEIEYHPFAEGSLMWFDQMAIPVDAPNPEAAHKFLNFILDAQNMAAASNYVYYANGNKASQEFLESDVIDDPAIYPDDATMANTYITTPYPPKVQRVVTRMWTKIKSGT
;
A
#
# COMPACT_ATOMS: atom_id res chain seq x y z
N MET A 1 48.57 -74.11 8.89
CA MET A 1 47.23 -73.67 9.30
C MET A 1 47.41 -72.64 10.42
N THR A 2 47.30 -71.36 10.09
CA THR A 2 47.34 -70.25 11.04
C THR A 2 46.31 -69.24 10.53
N LEU A 3 45.11 -69.27 11.12
CA LEU A 3 43.99 -68.44 10.73
C LEU A 3 44.12 -67.09 11.46
N LYS A 4 44.46 -66.04 10.72
CA LYS A 4 44.39 -64.65 11.19
C LYS A 4 42.91 -64.24 11.26
N MET A 5 42.45 -63.94 12.46
CA MET A 5 41.15 -63.33 12.71
C MET A 5 41.24 -61.84 12.40
N MET A 6 40.69 -61.40 11.26
CA MET A 6 40.45 -60.00 10.96
C MET A 6 39.11 -59.60 11.58
N THR A 7 39.14 -58.76 12.60
CA THR A 7 37.96 -58.03 13.11
C THR A 7 37.67 -56.86 12.17
N THR A 8 36.61 -56.99 11.38
CA THR A 8 36.05 -55.91 10.56
C THR A 8 35.06 -55.12 11.44
N THR A 9 35.48 -53.97 11.96
CA THR A 9 34.57 -53.02 12.61
C THR A 9 33.85 -52.23 11.53
N ALA A 10 32.57 -52.53 11.29
CA ALA A 10 31.72 -51.75 10.40
C ALA A 10 31.35 -50.42 11.08
N LEU A 11 31.91 -49.32 10.59
CA LEU A 11 31.53 -47.97 10.97
C LEU A 11 30.26 -47.60 10.20
N VAL A 12 29.09 -47.70 10.84
CA VAL A 12 27.84 -47.16 10.31
C VAL A 12 27.91 -45.64 10.49
N ALA A 13 28.28 -44.93 9.43
CA ALA A 13 28.11 -43.48 9.38
C ALA A 13 26.61 -43.19 9.24
N LEU A 14 25.97 -42.79 10.34
CA LEU A 14 24.69 -42.09 10.26
C LEU A 14 24.95 -40.77 9.51
N LEU A 15 24.60 -40.74 8.23
CA LEU A 15 24.29 -39.50 7.53
C LEU A 15 22.98 -38.99 8.13
N GLY A 16 23.05 -38.35 9.29
CA GLY A 16 22.01 -37.44 9.70
C GLY A 16 22.01 -36.31 8.68
N SER A 17 21.02 -36.30 7.79
CA SER A 17 20.61 -35.08 7.14
C SER A 17 20.30 -34.09 8.26
N VAL A 18 21.22 -33.16 8.51
CA VAL A 18 20.88 -31.95 9.25
C VAL A 18 19.83 -31.30 8.38
N ALA A 19 18.55 -31.50 8.72
CA ALA A 19 17.49 -30.66 8.21
C ALA A 19 17.86 -29.27 8.72
N MET A 20 18.48 -28.46 7.86
CA MET A 20 18.47 -27.01 8.06
C MET A 20 17.00 -26.66 8.19
N ALA A 21 16.62 -26.01 9.29
CA ALA A 21 15.29 -25.44 9.39
C ALA A 21 15.12 -24.53 8.17
N GLU A 22 14.07 -24.79 7.40
CA GLU A 22 13.72 -23.98 6.24
C GLU A 22 13.31 -22.61 6.79
N GLU A 23 13.86 -21.53 6.25
CA GLU A 23 13.63 -20.16 6.72
C GLU A 23 13.03 -19.33 5.58
N VAL A 24 12.16 -18.39 5.89
CA VAL A 24 11.70 -17.36 4.96
C VAL A 24 11.87 -15.97 5.57
N ARG A 25 12.40 -15.05 4.78
CA ARG A 25 12.68 -13.67 5.20
C ARG A 25 11.75 -12.71 4.49
N VAL A 26 10.86 -12.08 5.23
CA VAL A 26 9.87 -11.14 4.69
C VAL A 26 10.23 -9.72 5.09
N TYR A 27 10.13 -8.79 4.14
CA TYR A 27 10.26 -7.36 4.39
C TYR A 27 8.99 -6.63 3.92
N ASN A 28 8.16 -6.19 4.87
CA ASN A 28 6.86 -5.57 4.60
C ASN A 28 6.75 -4.19 5.27
N TRP A 29 5.64 -3.50 5.08
CA TRP A 29 5.32 -2.27 5.79
C TRP A 29 5.11 -2.52 7.29
N SER A 30 5.43 -1.51 8.11
CA SER A 30 5.10 -1.49 9.54
C SER A 30 3.58 -1.48 9.77
N ASP A 31 3.13 -2.11 10.87
CA ASP A 31 1.72 -2.16 11.30
C ASP A 31 0.77 -2.72 10.23
N TYR A 32 1.28 -3.66 9.41
CA TYR A 32 0.58 -4.15 8.22
C TYR A 32 0.40 -5.67 8.17
N ILE A 33 0.47 -6.35 9.32
CA ILE A 33 0.06 -7.75 9.49
C ILE A 33 -0.17 -8.05 10.97
N ASP A 34 -1.02 -9.03 11.27
CA ASP A 34 -1.19 -9.57 12.62
C ASP A 34 -0.06 -10.55 12.98
N GLU A 35 0.52 -10.41 14.18
CA GLU A 35 1.54 -11.33 14.70
C GLU A 35 0.99 -12.76 14.83
N GLU A 36 -0.29 -12.93 15.18
CA GLU A 36 -0.91 -14.27 15.27
C GLU A 36 -0.95 -14.99 13.91
N LEU A 37 -1.09 -14.22 12.81
CA LEU A 37 -1.07 -14.78 11.46
C LEU A 37 0.34 -15.26 11.06
N LEU A 38 1.38 -14.59 11.56
CA LEU A 38 2.77 -14.99 11.37
C LEU A 38 3.09 -16.27 12.15
N GLU A 39 2.67 -16.36 13.41
CA GLU A 39 2.82 -17.58 14.23
C GLU A 39 2.06 -18.78 13.63
N LYS A 40 0.88 -18.52 13.04
CA LYS A 40 0.11 -19.53 12.32
C LYS A 40 0.90 -20.09 11.14
N PHE A 41 1.57 -19.25 10.35
CA PHE A 41 2.41 -19.70 9.23
C PHE A 41 3.53 -20.64 9.70
N GLU A 42 4.27 -20.24 10.73
CA GLU A 42 5.37 -21.06 11.29
C GLU A 42 4.82 -22.40 11.82
N THR A 43 3.67 -22.37 12.50
CA THR A 43 3.05 -23.57 13.06
C THR A 43 2.55 -24.55 11.99
N GLU A 44 1.94 -24.05 10.92
CA GLU A 44 1.39 -24.89 9.85
C GLU A 44 2.47 -25.48 8.93
N THR A 45 3.56 -24.74 8.72
CA THR A 45 4.57 -25.08 7.72
C THR A 45 5.86 -25.65 8.33
N GLY A 46 6.15 -25.32 9.59
CA GLY A 46 7.43 -25.60 10.24
C GLY A 46 8.61 -24.82 9.66
N ILE A 47 8.34 -23.73 8.92
CA ILE A 47 9.34 -22.82 8.34
C ILE A 47 9.55 -21.67 9.32
N ASP A 48 10.80 -21.40 9.68
CA ASP A 48 11.17 -20.27 10.53
C ASP A 48 10.94 -18.96 9.76
N LEU A 49 10.25 -18.00 10.37
CA LEU A 49 9.91 -16.72 9.74
C LEU A 49 10.74 -15.58 10.35
N ILE A 50 11.54 -14.92 9.52
CA ILE A 50 12.14 -13.63 9.86
C ILE A 50 11.32 -12.53 9.20
N TYR A 51 10.71 -11.68 10.01
CA TYR A 51 9.86 -10.59 9.54
C TYR A 51 10.44 -9.23 9.94
N ASP A 52 10.90 -8.48 8.94
CA ASP A 52 11.37 -7.10 9.09
C ASP A 52 10.34 -6.12 8.52
N VAL A 53 10.39 -4.87 9.00
CA VAL A 53 9.47 -3.81 8.55
C VAL A 53 10.18 -2.57 7.96
N PHE A 54 9.51 -1.88 7.04
CA PHE A 54 9.90 -0.57 6.50
C PHE A 54 8.75 0.43 6.50
N ASP A 55 9.08 1.70 6.31
CA ASP A 55 8.15 2.84 6.34
C ASP A 55 8.16 3.68 5.05
N SER A 56 8.97 3.31 4.06
CA SER A 56 9.06 4.00 2.77
C SER A 56 9.48 3.08 1.63
N ASN A 57 8.86 3.28 0.47
CA ASN A 57 9.21 2.58 -0.76
C ASN A 57 10.66 2.89 -1.21
N GLU A 58 11.19 4.08 -0.93
CA GLU A 58 12.56 4.47 -1.26
C GLU A 58 13.61 3.63 -0.51
N LEU A 59 13.34 3.28 0.76
CA LEU A 59 14.21 2.43 1.55
C LEU A 59 14.25 1.01 0.97
N LEU A 60 13.07 0.46 0.63
CA LEU A 60 12.95 -0.82 -0.04
C LEU A 60 13.64 -0.81 -1.42
N GLU A 61 13.38 0.20 -2.25
CA GLU A 61 13.99 0.34 -3.58
C GLU A 61 15.52 0.38 -3.50
N THR A 62 16.08 1.07 -2.52
CA THR A 62 17.53 1.11 -2.30
C THR A 62 18.10 -0.28 -2.04
N LYS A 63 17.44 -1.09 -1.19
CA LYS A 63 17.85 -2.48 -0.93
C LYS A 63 17.72 -3.36 -2.18
N MET A 64 16.62 -3.23 -2.93
CA MET A 64 16.38 -4.01 -4.15
C MET A 64 17.41 -3.71 -5.24
N LEU A 65 17.75 -2.42 -5.44
CA LEU A 65 18.68 -2.01 -6.49
C LEU A 65 20.16 -2.17 -6.11
N ALA A 66 20.48 -2.27 -4.83
CA ALA A 66 21.83 -2.61 -4.38
C ALA A 66 22.19 -4.08 -4.66
N GLY A 67 21.19 -4.96 -4.71
CA GLY A 67 21.36 -6.41 -4.77
C GLY A 67 21.86 -7.00 -3.46
N SER A 68 21.83 -8.32 -3.35
CA SER A 68 22.01 -9.06 -2.09
C SER A 68 21.07 -8.54 -1.00
N SER A 69 19.79 -8.40 -1.34
CA SER A 69 18.77 -7.83 -0.45
C SER A 69 18.69 -8.57 0.89
N GLY A 70 18.91 -9.89 0.83
CA GLY A 70 18.82 -10.79 1.97
C GLY A 70 17.39 -11.20 2.33
N TYR A 71 16.39 -10.85 1.49
CA TYR A 71 14.98 -11.16 1.71
C TYR A 71 14.43 -12.11 0.65
N ASP A 72 13.44 -12.90 1.05
CA ASP A 72 12.73 -13.88 0.22
C ASP A 72 11.44 -13.30 -0.34
N VAL A 73 10.73 -12.48 0.44
CA VAL A 73 9.53 -11.76 0.03
C VAL A 73 9.66 -10.29 0.41
N VAL A 74 9.28 -9.40 -0.51
CA VAL A 74 9.19 -7.97 -0.25
C VAL A 74 7.86 -7.42 -0.74
N VAL A 75 7.42 -6.27 -0.20
CA VAL A 75 6.07 -5.74 -0.47
C VAL A 75 6.06 -4.30 -1.03
N PRO A 76 6.65 -4.03 -2.21
CA PRO A 76 6.61 -2.70 -2.82
C PRO A 76 5.20 -2.28 -3.23
N THR A 77 4.95 -0.96 -3.23
CA THR A 77 3.78 -0.40 -3.91
C THR A 77 3.93 -0.53 -5.44
N GLY A 78 2.83 -0.75 -6.16
CA GLY A 78 2.81 -1.10 -7.58
C GLY A 78 3.65 -0.19 -8.50
N SER A 79 3.68 1.12 -8.24
CA SER A 79 4.52 2.05 -9.01
C SER A 79 6.03 1.80 -8.79
N PHE A 80 6.46 1.43 -7.59
CA PHE A 80 7.82 1.02 -7.33
C PHE A 80 8.12 -0.36 -7.90
N LEU A 81 7.18 -1.31 -7.71
CA LEU A 81 7.26 -2.65 -8.30
C LEU A 81 7.54 -2.57 -9.79
N GLN A 82 6.79 -1.76 -10.55
CA GLN A 82 6.96 -1.66 -12.00
C GLN A 82 8.39 -1.23 -12.41
N ARG A 83 8.97 -0.24 -11.72
CA ARG A 83 10.35 0.21 -11.99
C ARG A 83 11.37 -0.88 -11.64
N GLN A 84 11.13 -1.59 -10.54
CA GLN A 84 11.99 -2.65 -10.04
C GLN A 84 11.94 -3.90 -10.94
N ILE A 85 10.77 -4.26 -11.49
CA ILE A 85 10.62 -5.28 -12.54
C ILE A 85 11.45 -4.90 -13.76
N GLN A 86 11.36 -3.66 -14.24
CA GLN A 86 12.15 -3.18 -15.38
C GLN A 86 13.67 -3.21 -15.10
N ALA A 87 14.07 -3.03 -13.85
CA ALA A 87 15.46 -3.14 -13.40
C ALA A 87 15.93 -4.59 -13.21
N GLY A 88 15.03 -5.58 -13.31
CA GLY A 88 15.34 -6.99 -13.12
C GLY A 88 15.47 -7.42 -11.66
N ALA A 89 14.83 -6.71 -10.73
CA ALA A 89 14.93 -6.99 -9.29
C ALA A 89 14.11 -8.22 -8.85
N PHE A 90 13.09 -8.63 -9.61
CA PHE A 90 12.17 -9.71 -9.24
C PHE A 90 12.20 -10.89 -10.21
N GLN A 91 12.04 -12.09 -9.67
CA GLN A 91 11.80 -13.29 -10.48
C GLN A 91 10.30 -13.45 -10.78
N LYS A 92 9.98 -14.14 -11.88
CA LYS A 92 8.59 -14.51 -12.15
C LYS A 92 8.13 -15.55 -11.12
N LEU A 93 6.89 -15.43 -10.67
CA LEU A 93 6.28 -16.39 -9.75
C LEU A 93 5.98 -17.71 -10.48
N ASP A 94 6.22 -18.82 -9.79
CA ASP A 94 5.80 -20.14 -10.24
C ASP A 94 4.34 -20.38 -9.85
N GLY A 95 3.43 -20.18 -10.82
CA GLY A 95 2.01 -20.38 -10.61
C GLY A 95 1.62 -21.80 -10.16
N ALA A 96 2.46 -22.82 -10.42
CA ALA A 96 2.18 -24.18 -9.93
C ALA A 96 2.36 -24.32 -8.41
N GLN A 97 3.07 -23.39 -7.77
CA GLN A 97 3.26 -23.31 -6.31
C GLN A 97 2.20 -22.42 -5.63
N LEU A 98 1.37 -21.73 -6.40
CA LEU A 98 0.34 -20.81 -5.90
C LEU A 98 -1.06 -21.41 -6.12
N SER A 99 -1.35 -22.53 -5.46
CA SER A 99 -2.66 -23.19 -5.56
C SER A 99 -3.83 -22.29 -5.18
N ASN A 100 -3.62 -21.34 -4.29
CA ASN A 100 -4.62 -20.38 -3.81
C ASN A 100 -4.79 -19.17 -4.74
N SER A 101 -4.07 -19.10 -5.87
CA SER A 101 -4.26 -18.03 -6.88
C SER A 101 -5.66 -17.98 -7.47
N ALA A 102 -6.44 -19.07 -7.38
CA ALA A 102 -7.86 -19.09 -7.76
C ALA A 102 -8.74 -18.16 -6.90
N ASN A 103 -8.24 -17.69 -5.76
CA ASN A 103 -8.95 -16.77 -4.86
C ASN A 103 -8.78 -15.29 -5.26
N LEU A 104 -7.89 -14.99 -6.22
CA LEU A 104 -7.61 -13.62 -6.65
C LEU A 104 -8.84 -12.96 -7.26
N TRP A 105 -8.91 -11.64 -7.11
CA TRP A 105 -10.00 -10.83 -7.62
C TRP A 105 -9.63 -10.22 -8.98
N ASP A 106 -10.30 -10.66 -10.05
CA ASP A 106 -10.07 -10.18 -11.42
C ASP A 106 -10.05 -8.64 -11.54
N VAL A 107 -10.95 -7.96 -10.84
CA VAL A 107 -11.05 -6.49 -10.80
C VAL A 107 -9.76 -5.84 -10.29
N ILE A 108 -9.10 -6.46 -9.33
CA ILE A 108 -7.82 -6.01 -8.79
C ILE A 108 -6.67 -6.43 -9.72
N GLN A 109 -6.69 -7.66 -10.23
CA GLN A 109 -5.69 -8.16 -11.17
C GLN A 109 -5.60 -7.32 -12.46
N ASP A 110 -6.73 -6.85 -12.97
CA ASP A 110 -6.79 -5.97 -14.15
C ASP A 110 -6.09 -4.64 -13.90
N ARG A 111 -6.14 -4.12 -12.66
CA ARG A 111 -5.44 -2.88 -12.28
C ARG A 111 -3.97 -3.12 -12.04
N THR A 112 -3.62 -4.18 -11.31
CA THR A 112 -2.22 -4.51 -11.01
C THR A 112 -1.43 -4.90 -12.26
N ALA A 113 -2.10 -5.39 -13.31
CA ALA A 113 -1.49 -5.63 -14.62
C ALA A 113 -0.89 -4.37 -15.26
N GLY A 114 -1.32 -3.17 -14.84
CA GLY A 114 -0.70 -1.90 -15.23
C GLY A 114 0.73 -1.72 -14.67
N TYR A 115 1.07 -2.41 -13.59
CA TYR A 115 2.38 -2.41 -12.93
C TYR A 115 3.20 -3.65 -13.25
N ASP A 116 2.54 -4.80 -13.26
CA ASP A 116 3.11 -6.13 -13.42
C ASP A 116 2.50 -6.78 -14.68
N PRO A 117 3.18 -6.72 -15.84
CA PRO A 117 2.66 -7.30 -17.07
C PRO A 117 2.35 -8.80 -16.90
N GLU A 118 1.11 -9.18 -17.23
CA GLU A 118 0.55 -10.53 -17.05
C GLU A 118 0.40 -10.97 -15.57
N ASN A 119 0.55 -10.06 -14.61
CA ASN A 119 0.59 -10.37 -13.17
C ASN A 119 1.60 -11.49 -12.86
N ALA A 120 2.79 -11.39 -13.46
CA ALA A 120 3.76 -12.48 -13.52
C ALA A 120 4.79 -12.47 -12.38
N TYR A 121 4.94 -11.35 -11.66
CA TYR A 121 6.02 -11.13 -10.70
C TYR A 121 5.53 -10.98 -9.26
N SER A 122 4.23 -10.74 -9.06
CA SER A 122 3.69 -10.41 -7.75
C SER A 122 2.25 -10.88 -7.53
N ILE A 123 1.85 -10.91 -6.26
CA ILE A 123 0.45 -11.04 -5.84
C ILE A 123 0.04 -9.75 -5.11
N ASN A 124 -1.23 -9.34 -5.24
CA ASN A 124 -1.71 -8.23 -4.42
C ASN A 124 -1.86 -8.70 -2.96
N TYR A 125 -1.27 -7.91 -2.06
CA TYR A 125 -1.52 -8.05 -0.64
C TYR A 125 -2.73 -7.21 -0.24
N MET A 126 -2.55 -5.89 -0.27
CA MET A 126 -3.54 -4.91 0.15
C MET A 126 -3.62 -3.77 -0.88
N TRP A 127 -4.71 -3.05 -0.86
CA TRP A 127 -4.93 -1.86 -1.67
C TRP A 127 -5.76 -0.85 -0.89
N GLY A 128 -5.71 0.39 -1.35
CA GLY A 128 -6.55 1.45 -0.83
C GLY A 128 -6.67 2.57 -1.83
N THR A 129 -7.22 3.69 -1.35
CA THR A 129 -7.38 4.89 -2.17
C THR A 129 -6.74 6.08 -1.50
N THR A 130 -6.49 7.12 -2.29
CA THR A 130 -6.12 8.45 -1.82
C THR A 130 -7.35 9.35 -1.94
N GLY A 131 -7.76 9.92 -0.82
CA GLY A 131 -9.03 10.61 -0.66
C GLY A 131 -8.96 11.70 0.41
N LEU A 132 -10.12 12.03 0.98
CA LEU A 132 -10.27 13.03 2.04
C LEU A 132 -10.52 12.34 3.38
N GLY A 133 -9.63 12.59 4.34
CA GLY A 133 -9.93 12.41 5.77
C GLY A 133 -10.46 13.69 6.36
N VAL A 134 -11.62 13.64 7.00
CA VAL A 134 -12.36 14.83 7.42
C VAL A 134 -12.84 14.74 8.86
N ASN A 135 -12.68 15.83 9.62
CA ASN A 135 -13.45 16.05 10.82
C ASN A 135 -14.81 16.63 10.41
N VAL A 136 -15.83 15.79 10.36
CA VAL A 136 -17.12 16.11 9.73
C VAL A 136 -17.81 17.29 10.41
N GLY A 137 -17.81 17.30 11.75
CA GLY A 137 -18.40 18.37 12.54
C GLY A 137 -17.75 19.73 12.24
N LYS A 138 -16.41 19.81 12.26
CA LYS A 138 -15.68 21.05 11.96
C LYS A 138 -15.87 21.52 10.53
N VAL A 139 -15.86 20.60 9.56
CA VAL A 139 -16.04 20.95 8.15
C VAL A 139 -17.44 21.53 7.91
N ARG A 140 -18.49 20.90 8.46
CA ARG A 140 -19.87 21.40 8.35
C ARG A 140 -20.08 22.73 9.09
N GLU A 141 -19.45 22.92 10.25
CA GLU A 141 -19.49 24.20 10.98
C GLU A 141 -18.97 25.36 10.11
N ILE A 142 -17.92 25.12 9.32
CA ILE A 142 -17.24 26.16 8.53
C ILE A 142 -17.88 26.37 7.15
N LEU A 143 -18.27 25.29 6.47
CA LEU A 143 -18.74 25.33 5.08
C LEU A 143 -20.25 25.13 4.92
N GLY A 144 -20.94 24.74 5.99
CA GLY A 144 -22.37 24.43 6.01
C GLY A 144 -22.67 22.93 5.88
N ASP A 145 -23.86 22.53 6.31
CA ASP A 145 -24.27 21.12 6.36
C ASP A 145 -24.39 20.45 4.97
N ASP A 146 -24.70 21.23 3.94
CA ASP A 146 -24.90 20.76 2.55
C ASP A 146 -23.57 20.62 1.76
N VAL A 147 -22.41 20.77 2.41
CA VAL A 147 -21.11 20.66 1.73
C VAL A 147 -20.88 19.24 1.20
N ALA A 148 -20.44 19.12 -0.05
CA ALA A 148 -20.04 17.86 -0.65
C ALA A 148 -18.67 17.42 -0.12
N ILE A 149 -18.66 16.73 1.01
CA ILE A 149 -17.45 16.33 1.75
C ILE A 149 -16.55 15.38 0.93
N ASN A 150 -17.12 14.64 -0.02
CA ASN A 150 -16.39 13.74 -0.91
C ASN A 150 -15.88 14.40 -2.21
N SER A 151 -15.95 15.72 -2.37
CA SER A 151 -15.49 16.41 -3.57
C SER A 151 -14.09 17.01 -3.39
N MET A 152 -13.25 16.89 -4.42
CA MET A 152 -11.97 17.60 -4.52
C MET A 152 -12.12 19.12 -4.37
N ASP A 153 -13.31 19.68 -4.65
CA ASP A 153 -13.63 21.09 -4.43
C ASP A 153 -13.34 21.54 -2.99
N LEU A 154 -13.44 20.64 -2.00
CA LEU A 154 -13.17 20.95 -0.60
C LEU A 154 -11.75 21.54 -0.42
N VAL A 155 -10.77 20.98 -1.15
CA VAL A 155 -9.35 21.29 -0.99
C VAL A 155 -8.70 21.92 -2.22
N LEU A 156 -9.35 21.88 -3.40
CA LEU A 156 -8.84 22.46 -4.65
C LEU A 156 -9.51 23.77 -5.06
N LYS A 157 -10.65 24.15 -4.45
CA LYS A 157 -11.22 25.49 -4.61
C LYS A 157 -10.65 26.45 -3.57
N PRO A 158 -10.01 27.57 -3.97
CA PRO A 158 -9.46 28.55 -3.05
C PRO A 158 -10.47 29.05 -2.00
N GLU A 159 -11.72 29.29 -2.39
CA GLU A 159 -12.77 29.79 -1.50
C GLU A 159 -13.19 28.81 -0.38
N ASN A 160 -12.98 27.51 -0.59
CA ASN A 160 -13.26 26.47 0.40
C ASN A 160 -12.06 26.27 1.31
N ILE A 161 -10.88 26.03 0.74
CA ILE A 161 -9.68 25.76 1.52
C ILE A 161 -9.23 26.98 2.33
N GLU A 162 -9.47 28.21 1.85
CA GLU A 162 -9.23 29.43 2.64
C GLU A 162 -9.97 29.40 3.98
N LYS A 163 -11.24 28.99 3.97
CA LYS A 163 -12.04 28.88 5.20
C LYS A 163 -11.58 27.72 6.07
N LEU A 164 -11.31 26.57 5.45
CA LEU A 164 -10.83 25.38 6.16
C LEU A 164 -9.45 25.56 6.78
N SER A 165 -8.62 26.49 6.27
CA SER A 165 -7.33 26.81 6.87
C SER A 165 -7.44 27.27 8.33
N ALA A 166 -8.62 27.75 8.76
CA ALA A 166 -8.90 28.08 10.16
C ALA A 166 -8.90 26.85 11.09
N CYS A 167 -9.17 25.65 10.57
CA CYS A 167 -9.17 24.41 11.33
C CYS A 167 -8.06 23.44 10.93
N GLY A 168 -7.13 23.84 10.05
CA GLY A 168 -5.97 23.08 9.63
C GLY A 168 -6.26 22.12 8.47
N VAL A 169 -5.41 22.20 7.44
CA VAL A 169 -5.49 21.34 6.24
C VAL A 169 -4.12 20.76 5.93
N HIS A 170 -4.04 19.43 5.82
CA HIS A 170 -2.82 18.72 5.44
C HIS A 170 -2.98 18.06 4.06
N PHE A 171 -1.87 17.97 3.33
CA PHE A 171 -1.76 17.19 2.10
C PHE A 171 -0.63 16.17 2.27
N LEU A 172 -0.75 15.01 1.62
CA LEU A 172 0.39 14.09 1.47
C LEU A 172 1.59 14.81 0.86
N ASP A 173 2.80 14.48 1.32
CA ASP A 173 4.04 14.83 0.62
C ASP A 173 4.34 13.81 -0.49
N ALA A 174 3.34 13.53 -1.34
CA ALA A 174 3.37 12.51 -2.38
C ALA A 174 3.10 13.15 -3.76
N PRO A 175 4.13 13.70 -4.44
CA PRO A 175 3.93 14.39 -5.71
C PRO A 175 3.32 13.51 -6.80
N THR A 176 3.62 12.21 -6.77
CA THR A 176 3.09 11.21 -7.70
C THR A 176 1.61 10.87 -7.46
N GLU A 177 0.98 11.44 -6.44
CA GLU A 177 -0.45 11.29 -6.16
C GLU A 177 -1.18 12.63 -6.21
N ILE A 178 -0.61 13.67 -5.59
CA ILE A 178 -1.22 15.01 -5.55
C ILE A 178 -1.30 15.66 -6.93
N ILE A 179 -0.29 15.46 -7.79
CA ILE A 179 -0.30 16.02 -9.14
C ILE A 179 -1.35 15.30 -10.00
N PRO A 180 -1.41 13.96 -10.06
CA PRO A 180 -2.51 13.24 -10.70
C PRO A 180 -3.89 13.60 -10.18
N MET A 181 -4.05 13.82 -8.86
CA MET A 181 -5.31 14.31 -8.27
C MET A 181 -5.74 15.65 -8.89
N ALA A 182 -4.82 16.62 -8.98
CA ALA A 182 -5.11 17.91 -9.61
C ALA A 182 -5.38 17.79 -11.13
N LEU A 183 -4.73 16.86 -11.83
CA LEU A 183 -5.03 16.59 -13.25
C LEU A 183 -6.41 15.98 -13.43
N ARG A 184 -6.78 15.03 -12.56
CA ARG A 184 -8.12 14.43 -12.55
C ARG A 184 -9.19 15.48 -12.33
N TYR A 185 -8.97 16.39 -11.36
CA TYR A 185 -9.86 17.53 -11.11
C TYR A 185 -10.07 18.41 -12.34
N LEU A 186 -9.01 18.61 -13.14
CA LEU A 186 -9.07 19.37 -14.40
C LEU A 186 -9.71 18.61 -15.57
N GLY A 187 -10.09 17.34 -15.38
CA GLY A 187 -10.57 16.46 -16.44
C GLY A 187 -9.47 15.97 -17.40
N GLU A 188 -8.21 16.12 -17.02
CA GLU A 188 -7.06 15.58 -17.77
C GLU A 188 -6.80 14.12 -17.39
N ASN A 189 -5.97 13.43 -18.18
CA ASN A 189 -5.52 12.09 -17.82
C ASN A 189 -4.61 12.15 -16.57
N PRO A 190 -4.99 11.54 -15.43
CA PRO A 190 -4.15 11.53 -14.23
C PRO A 190 -2.82 10.79 -14.41
N ASP A 191 -2.75 9.84 -15.36
CA ASP A 191 -1.54 9.10 -15.72
C ASP A 191 -0.75 9.76 -16.87
N SER A 192 -0.96 11.05 -17.13
CA SER A 192 -0.26 11.71 -18.24
C SER A 192 1.24 11.83 -17.98
N HIS A 193 2.04 11.40 -18.95
CA HIS A 193 3.50 11.60 -18.97
C HIS A 193 3.92 12.79 -19.86
N ASP A 194 2.94 13.51 -20.42
CA ASP A 194 3.18 14.73 -21.19
C ASP A 194 3.46 15.89 -20.24
N LYS A 195 4.64 16.49 -20.40
CA LYS A 195 5.06 17.65 -19.62
C LYS A 195 4.03 18.79 -19.66
N ASP A 196 3.48 19.09 -20.84
CA ASP A 196 2.57 20.22 -21.00
C ASP A 196 1.25 19.98 -20.26
N VAL A 197 0.78 18.73 -20.24
CA VAL A 197 -0.38 18.32 -19.43
C VAL A 197 -0.04 18.40 -17.94
N LEU A 198 1.08 17.83 -17.50
CA LEU A 198 1.51 17.84 -16.10
C LEU A 198 1.60 19.26 -15.53
N THR A 199 2.12 20.22 -16.31
CA THR A 199 2.24 21.62 -15.85
C THR A 199 0.90 22.32 -15.60
N LYS A 200 -0.24 21.78 -16.08
CA LYS A 200 -1.57 22.31 -15.78
C LYS A 200 -1.95 22.16 -14.30
N ALA A 201 -1.37 21.19 -13.58
CA ALA A 201 -1.60 21.02 -12.15
C ALA A 201 -0.98 22.14 -11.29
N GLU A 202 0.13 22.75 -11.75
CA GLU A 202 0.87 23.77 -11.01
C GLU A 202 0.00 24.97 -10.56
N PRO A 203 -0.75 25.66 -11.45
CA PRO A 203 -1.58 26.79 -11.03
C PRO A 203 -2.67 26.41 -10.03
N ILE A 204 -3.26 25.21 -10.14
CA ILE A 204 -4.29 24.71 -9.21
C ILE A 204 -3.68 24.53 -7.81
N LEU A 205 -2.58 23.77 -7.73
CA LEU A 205 -1.92 23.49 -6.46
C LEU A 205 -1.27 24.73 -5.83
N THR A 206 -0.75 25.65 -6.65
CA THR A 206 -0.18 26.92 -6.16
C THR A 206 -1.25 27.84 -5.59
N ALA A 207 -2.45 27.85 -6.17
CA ALA A 207 -3.55 28.70 -5.68
C ALA A 207 -4.01 28.30 -4.28
N VAL A 208 -4.02 27.00 -3.97
CA VAL A 208 -4.46 26.49 -2.66
C VAL A 208 -3.33 26.42 -1.62
N ARG A 209 -2.07 26.39 -2.06
CA ARG A 209 -0.90 26.26 -1.19
C ARG A 209 -0.86 27.20 0.03
N PRO A 210 -1.23 28.49 -0.06
CA PRO A 210 -1.19 29.38 1.12
C PRO A 210 -2.07 28.90 2.28
N HIS A 211 -3.03 28.02 2.01
CA HIS A 211 -4.02 27.51 2.95
C HIS A 211 -3.72 26.07 3.42
N VAL A 212 -2.68 25.43 2.87
CA VAL A 212 -2.19 24.13 3.33
C VAL A 212 -1.21 24.35 4.48
N GLN A 213 -1.54 23.83 5.65
CA GLN A 213 -0.71 23.96 6.85
C GLN A 213 0.57 23.16 6.73
N LYS A 214 0.50 21.93 6.18
CA LYS A 214 1.66 21.07 6.02
C LYS A 214 1.49 20.06 4.88
N PHE A 215 2.61 19.78 4.21
CA PHE A 215 2.76 18.63 3.34
C PHE A 215 3.52 17.54 4.11
N HIS A 216 2.85 16.45 4.48
CA HIS A 216 3.44 15.35 5.24
C HIS A 216 2.62 14.08 5.10
N SER A 217 3.27 12.93 5.09
CA SER A 217 2.65 11.64 4.74
C SER A 217 2.42 10.70 5.94
N SER A 218 2.27 11.23 7.16
CA SER A 218 1.96 10.40 8.34
C SER A 218 1.46 11.21 9.54
N GLU A 219 2.09 12.36 9.81
CA GLU A 219 1.66 13.27 10.91
C GLU A 219 0.17 13.67 10.87
N TYR A 220 -0.47 13.63 9.69
CA TYR A 220 -1.90 13.95 9.57
C TYR A 220 -2.79 12.95 10.32
N ILE A 221 -2.33 11.72 10.57
CA ILE A 221 -3.08 10.68 11.31
C ILE A 221 -3.38 11.20 12.73
N ASN A 222 -2.33 11.51 13.49
CA ASN A 222 -2.48 11.99 14.86
C ASN A 222 -3.10 13.39 14.92
N ALA A 223 -2.80 14.25 13.94
CA ALA A 223 -3.40 15.58 13.88
C ALA A 223 -4.91 15.52 13.62
N LEU A 224 -5.40 14.60 12.77
CA LEU A 224 -6.83 14.35 12.61
C LEU A 224 -7.41 13.78 13.90
N ALA A 225 -6.80 12.72 14.45
CA ALA A 225 -7.29 12.03 15.65
C ALA A 225 -7.47 12.96 16.86
N ASN A 226 -6.53 13.90 17.05
CA ASN A 226 -6.58 14.90 18.11
C ASN A 226 -7.48 16.10 17.78
N GLY A 227 -7.96 16.22 16.55
CA GLY A 227 -8.70 17.37 16.05
C GLY A 227 -7.84 18.61 15.84
N ASP A 228 -6.52 18.49 15.74
CA ASP A 228 -5.60 19.60 15.42
C ASP A 228 -5.79 20.11 13.98
N ILE A 229 -6.20 19.20 13.07
CA ILE A 229 -6.62 19.53 11.71
C ILE A 229 -8.05 19.04 11.45
N CYS A 230 -8.71 19.60 10.44
CA CYS A 230 -10.06 19.20 10.04
C CYS A 230 -10.13 18.50 8.69
N VAL A 231 -9.11 18.65 7.83
CA VAL A 231 -9.05 17.98 6.53
C VAL A 231 -7.63 17.50 6.25
N ALA A 232 -7.51 16.27 5.75
CA ALA A 232 -6.30 15.78 5.13
C ALA A 232 -6.63 15.18 3.75
N VAL A 233 -5.82 15.48 2.74
CA VAL A 233 -5.68 14.58 1.59
C VAL A 233 -4.73 13.48 2.05
N GLY A 234 -5.21 12.24 2.12
CA GLY A 234 -4.50 11.13 2.77
C GLY A 234 -4.95 9.76 2.26
N TRP A 235 -4.27 8.71 2.74
CA TRP A 235 -4.57 7.32 2.40
C TRP A 235 -5.72 6.78 3.24
N SER A 236 -6.55 5.90 2.66
CA SER A 236 -7.75 5.34 3.32
C SER A 236 -7.48 4.79 4.71
N GLY A 237 -6.55 3.84 4.88
CA GLY A 237 -6.38 3.18 6.17
C GLY A 237 -5.67 4.04 7.21
N ASP A 238 -4.87 5.02 6.81
CA ASP A 238 -4.32 6.02 7.73
C ASP A 238 -5.43 6.90 8.35
N VAL A 239 -6.45 7.26 7.55
CA VAL A 239 -7.60 8.01 8.04
C VAL A 239 -8.48 7.13 8.95
N LEU A 240 -8.60 5.84 8.65
CA LEU A 240 -9.29 4.88 9.52
C LEU A 240 -8.57 4.71 10.85
N GLN A 241 -7.23 4.58 10.84
CA GLN A 241 -6.45 4.61 12.08
C GLN A 241 -6.67 5.92 12.87
N ALA A 242 -6.77 7.06 12.19
CA ALA A 242 -7.07 8.33 12.86
C ALA A 242 -8.46 8.33 13.50
N ARG A 243 -9.47 7.79 12.81
CA ARG A 243 -10.83 7.59 13.31
C ARG A 243 -10.85 6.72 14.55
N ASP A 244 -10.18 5.57 14.50
CA ASP A 244 -10.20 4.60 15.59
C ASP A 244 -9.47 5.15 16.82
N ARG A 245 -8.31 5.81 16.62
CA ARG A 245 -7.60 6.53 17.71
C ARG A 245 -8.44 7.63 18.33
N ALA A 246 -9.23 8.37 17.54
CA ALA A 246 -10.14 9.39 18.06
C ALA A 246 -11.27 8.78 18.90
N ALA A 247 -11.83 7.66 18.44
CA ALA A 247 -12.87 6.92 19.15
C ALA A 247 -12.34 6.36 20.48
N GLU A 248 -11.16 5.73 20.48
CA GLU A 248 -10.47 5.21 21.67
C GLU A 248 -10.14 6.30 22.69
N ALA A 249 -9.80 7.51 22.22
CA ALA A 249 -9.49 8.64 23.08
C ALA A 249 -10.73 9.29 23.72
N GLU A 250 -11.94 8.91 23.30
CA GLU A 250 -13.22 9.48 23.74
C GLU A 250 -13.25 11.03 23.68
N ASN A 251 -12.53 11.61 22.71
CA ASN A 251 -12.31 13.06 22.65
C ASN A 251 -13.39 13.84 21.87
N GLY A 252 -14.40 13.13 21.35
CA GLY A 252 -15.53 13.69 20.60
C GLY A 252 -15.20 14.11 19.16
N VAL A 253 -14.03 13.72 18.64
CA VAL A 253 -13.64 13.95 17.24
C VAL A 253 -14.21 12.84 16.36
N GLU A 254 -15.08 13.22 15.42
CA GLU A 254 -15.66 12.30 14.42
C GLU A 254 -14.91 12.46 13.10
N ILE A 255 -14.24 11.38 12.67
CA ILE A 255 -13.46 11.34 11.44
C ILE A 255 -14.12 10.40 10.44
N GLU A 256 -14.30 10.88 9.22
CA GLU A 256 -14.72 10.07 8.08
C GLU A 256 -13.65 10.09 6.99
N TYR A 257 -13.57 9.00 6.22
CA TYR A 257 -12.80 8.94 4.98
C TYR A 257 -13.76 8.93 3.78
N HIS A 258 -13.41 9.70 2.76
CA HIS A 258 -14.14 9.72 1.50
C HIS A 258 -13.20 9.63 0.31
N PRO A 259 -13.36 8.61 -0.55
CA PRO A 259 -12.87 8.68 -1.91
C PRO A 259 -13.46 9.90 -2.63
N PHE A 260 -12.66 10.56 -3.46
CA PHE A 260 -13.09 11.66 -4.30
C PHE A 260 -14.18 11.23 -5.28
N ALA A 261 -15.29 11.97 -5.31
CA ALA A 261 -16.38 11.81 -6.26
C ALA A 261 -15.92 12.00 -7.72
N GLU A 262 -14.89 12.83 -7.94
CA GLU A 262 -14.27 13.05 -9.24
C GLU A 262 -13.45 11.84 -9.71
N GLY A 263 -13.06 10.96 -8.79
CA GLY A 263 -12.23 9.78 -9.02
C GLY A 263 -10.98 9.80 -8.14
N SER A 264 -10.66 8.68 -7.52
CA SER A 264 -9.54 8.56 -6.59
C SER A 264 -8.41 7.72 -7.17
N LEU A 265 -7.18 8.08 -6.81
CA LEU A 265 -6.04 7.20 -7.05
C LEU A 265 -6.22 5.95 -6.21
N MET A 266 -6.03 4.79 -6.84
CA MET A 266 -6.00 3.50 -6.19
C MET A 266 -4.57 2.99 -6.22
N TRP A 267 -4.02 2.74 -5.04
CA TRP A 267 -2.67 2.23 -4.86
C TRP A 267 -2.75 0.78 -4.40
N PHE A 268 -1.68 0.03 -4.67
CA PHE A 268 -1.64 -1.40 -4.42
C PHE A 268 -0.28 -1.80 -3.89
N ASP A 269 -0.24 -2.53 -2.78
CA ASP A 269 0.97 -3.16 -2.28
C ASP A 269 1.02 -4.60 -2.77
N GLN A 270 2.19 -4.98 -3.29
CA GLN A 270 2.37 -6.20 -4.06
C GLN A 270 3.47 -7.03 -3.41
N MET A 271 3.17 -8.26 -3.00
CA MET A 271 4.20 -9.19 -2.53
C MET A 271 4.92 -9.79 -3.73
N ALA A 272 6.25 -9.65 -3.76
CA ALA A 272 7.11 -10.12 -4.83
C ALA A 272 8.34 -10.84 -4.28
N ILE A 273 8.94 -11.72 -5.10
CA ILE A 273 10.13 -12.50 -4.75
C ILE A 273 11.35 -11.90 -5.46
N PRO A 274 12.37 -11.39 -4.74
CA PRO A 274 13.61 -10.90 -5.34
C PRO A 274 14.32 -11.97 -6.19
N VAL A 275 15.04 -11.56 -7.24
CA VAL A 275 15.85 -12.50 -8.06
C VAL A 275 16.97 -13.17 -7.27
N ASP A 276 17.37 -12.57 -6.15
CA ASP A 276 18.43 -13.03 -5.26
C ASP A 276 17.91 -13.63 -3.94
N ALA A 277 16.61 -13.94 -3.88
CA ALA A 277 15.98 -14.58 -2.73
C ALA A 277 16.74 -15.85 -2.31
N PRO A 278 17.23 -15.96 -1.06
CA PRO A 278 17.96 -17.13 -0.60
C PRO A 278 17.12 -18.42 -0.55
N ASN A 279 15.81 -18.31 -0.31
CA ASN A 279 14.86 -19.40 -0.10
C ASN A 279 13.58 -19.22 -0.96
N PRO A 280 13.66 -19.28 -2.31
CA PRO A 280 12.52 -18.99 -3.18
C PRO A 280 11.36 -19.98 -3.03
N GLU A 281 11.60 -21.24 -2.67
CA GLU A 281 10.53 -22.22 -2.42
C GLU A 281 9.73 -21.86 -1.15
N ALA A 282 10.42 -21.47 -0.08
CA ALA A 282 9.79 -21.00 1.16
C ALA A 282 9.01 -19.68 0.92
N ALA A 283 9.54 -18.80 0.07
CA ALA A 283 8.86 -17.58 -0.38
C ALA A 283 7.51 -17.89 -1.05
N HIS A 284 7.47 -18.85 -1.99
CA HIS A 284 6.22 -19.25 -2.64
C HIS A 284 5.22 -19.87 -1.65
N LYS A 285 5.70 -20.65 -0.67
CA LYS A 285 4.84 -21.18 0.41
C LYS A 285 4.22 -20.04 1.22
N PHE A 286 4.99 -19.01 1.57
CA PHE A 286 4.48 -17.83 2.26
C PHE A 286 3.44 -17.08 1.41
N LEU A 287 3.72 -16.82 0.13
CA LEU A 287 2.75 -16.19 -0.78
C LEU A 287 1.46 -17.00 -0.90
N ASN A 288 1.56 -18.33 -1.05
CA ASN A 288 0.40 -19.20 -1.15
C ASN A 288 -0.40 -19.26 0.16
N PHE A 289 0.27 -19.22 1.32
CA PHE A 289 -0.36 -19.11 2.64
C PHE A 289 -1.16 -17.81 2.76
N ILE A 290 -0.58 -16.67 2.36
CA ILE A 290 -1.28 -15.38 2.35
C ILE A 290 -2.47 -15.37 1.37
N LEU A 291 -2.36 -16.05 0.22
CA LEU A 291 -3.47 -16.18 -0.74
C LEU A 291 -4.63 -17.06 -0.26
N ASP A 292 -4.49 -17.79 0.85
CA ASP A 292 -5.64 -18.49 1.44
C ASP A 292 -6.72 -17.48 1.83
N ALA A 293 -7.99 -17.80 1.58
CA ALA A 293 -9.10 -16.88 1.77
C ALA A 293 -9.25 -16.44 3.24
N GLN A 294 -9.06 -17.36 4.20
CA GLN A 294 -9.21 -17.05 5.62
C GLN A 294 -7.99 -16.28 6.14
N ASN A 295 -6.79 -16.62 5.68
CA ASN A 295 -5.58 -15.90 6.05
C ASN A 295 -5.58 -14.46 5.54
N MET A 296 -5.99 -14.24 4.28
CA MET A 296 -6.10 -12.89 3.75
C MET A 296 -7.20 -12.08 4.46
N ALA A 297 -8.33 -12.71 4.78
CA ALA A 297 -9.37 -12.05 5.56
C ALA A 297 -8.89 -11.67 6.97
N ALA A 298 -8.18 -12.57 7.66
CA ALA A 298 -7.59 -12.29 8.96
C ALA A 298 -6.63 -11.10 8.90
N ALA A 299 -5.78 -11.03 7.85
CA ALA A 299 -4.94 -9.86 7.64
C ALA A 299 -5.76 -8.57 7.51
N SER A 300 -6.78 -8.55 6.64
CA SER A 300 -7.65 -7.38 6.43
C SER A 300 -8.45 -6.97 7.68
N ASN A 301 -8.96 -7.95 8.45
CA ASN A 301 -9.68 -7.69 9.68
C ASN A 301 -8.80 -7.05 10.76
N TYR A 302 -7.51 -7.37 10.76
CA TYR A 302 -6.55 -6.74 11.66
C TYR A 302 -6.13 -5.34 11.19
N VAL A 303 -5.77 -5.18 9.91
CA VAL A 303 -5.18 -3.93 9.41
C VAL A 303 -6.18 -2.91 8.87
N TYR A 304 -7.46 -3.28 8.71
CA TYR A 304 -8.51 -2.44 8.12
C TYR A 304 -8.18 -1.91 6.71
N TYR A 305 -7.54 -2.76 5.90
CA TYR A 305 -7.29 -2.51 4.48
C TYR A 305 -7.96 -3.57 3.62
N ALA A 306 -8.41 -3.15 2.44
CA ALA A 306 -8.97 -4.07 1.47
C ALA A 306 -7.86 -4.88 0.78
N ASN A 307 -8.16 -6.13 0.49
CA ASN A 307 -7.25 -7.06 -0.17
C ASN A 307 -7.74 -7.45 -1.58
N GLY A 308 -6.82 -8.02 -2.36
CA GLY A 308 -7.06 -8.51 -3.72
C GLY A 308 -7.61 -9.93 -3.83
N ASN A 309 -8.07 -10.52 -2.73
CA ASN A 309 -8.58 -11.87 -2.66
C ASN A 309 -10.11 -11.85 -2.60
N LYS A 310 -10.78 -12.23 -3.69
CA LYS A 310 -12.25 -12.21 -3.79
C LYS A 310 -12.90 -13.21 -2.85
N ALA A 311 -12.31 -14.39 -2.68
CA ALA A 311 -12.84 -15.43 -1.81
C ALA A 311 -12.77 -15.04 -0.31
N SER A 312 -11.82 -14.17 0.06
CA SER A 312 -11.68 -13.69 1.44
C SER A 312 -12.89 -12.89 1.93
N GLN A 313 -13.68 -12.29 1.01
CA GLN A 313 -14.78 -11.40 1.37
C GLN A 313 -15.89 -12.09 2.18
N GLU A 314 -16.03 -13.42 2.09
CA GLU A 314 -16.98 -14.17 2.91
C GLU A 314 -16.56 -14.29 4.39
N PHE A 315 -15.30 -14.00 4.70
CA PHE A 315 -14.71 -14.12 6.04
C PHE A 315 -14.36 -12.76 6.67
N LEU A 316 -14.58 -11.66 5.96
CA LEU A 316 -14.35 -10.32 6.48
C LEU A 316 -15.43 -9.94 7.50
N GLU A 317 -15.01 -9.21 8.53
CA GLU A 317 -15.93 -8.67 9.54
C GLU A 317 -16.78 -7.53 8.94
N SER A 318 -17.99 -7.33 9.47
CA SER A 318 -18.95 -6.35 8.91
C SER A 318 -18.42 -4.93 8.96
N ASP A 319 -17.65 -4.57 9.98
CA ASP A 319 -16.98 -3.27 10.10
C ASP A 319 -15.80 -3.10 9.12
N VAL A 320 -15.46 -4.14 8.36
CA VAL A 320 -14.45 -4.12 7.29
C VAL A 320 -15.11 -4.16 5.91
N ILE A 321 -15.93 -5.18 5.62
CA ILE A 321 -16.52 -5.36 4.29
C ILE A 321 -17.67 -4.39 3.99
N ASP A 322 -18.42 -3.96 5.01
CA ASP A 322 -19.51 -3.00 4.82
C ASP A 322 -19.04 -1.54 4.97
N ASP A 323 -17.77 -1.29 5.33
CA ASP A 323 -17.20 0.06 5.40
C ASP A 323 -16.79 0.55 3.99
N PRO A 324 -17.49 1.55 3.40
CA PRO A 324 -17.18 2.05 2.06
C PRO A 324 -15.84 2.79 1.99
N ALA A 325 -15.21 3.11 3.13
CA ALA A 325 -13.84 3.62 3.16
C ALA A 325 -12.79 2.53 2.86
N ILE A 326 -13.12 1.27 3.14
CA ILE A 326 -12.27 0.09 2.92
C ILE A 326 -12.68 -0.60 1.61
N TYR A 327 -13.95 -0.98 1.48
CA TYR A 327 -14.54 -1.59 0.28
C TYR A 327 -15.60 -0.64 -0.33
N PRO A 328 -15.20 0.29 -1.21
CA PRO A 328 -16.13 1.20 -1.86
C PRO A 328 -17.10 0.47 -2.78
N ASP A 329 -18.22 1.13 -3.06
CA ASP A 329 -19.22 0.61 -4.00
C ASP A 329 -18.69 0.51 -5.45
N ASP A 330 -19.40 -0.25 -6.29
CA ASP A 330 -19.00 -0.50 -7.68
C ASP A 330 -18.86 0.80 -8.49
N ALA A 331 -19.67 1.82 -8.19
CA ALA A 331 -19.62 3.11 -8.88
C ALA A 331 -18.32 3.86 -8.55
N THR A 332 -17.93 3.86 -7.27
CA THR A 332 -16.67 4.44 -6.80
C THR A 332 -15.49 3.65 -7.35
N MET A 333 -15.54 2.32 -7.28
CA MET A 333 -14.50 1.43 -7.83
C MET A 333 -14.31 1.65 -9.34
N ALA A 334 -15.37 1.80 -10.11
CA ALA A 334 -15.29 2.08 -11.55
C ALA A 334 -14.72 3.47 -11.87
N ASN A 335 -14.75 4.39 -10.90
CA ASN A 335 -14.26 5.76 -11.05
C ASN A 335 -12.83 5.96 -10.51
N THR A 336 -12.21 4.92 -9.93
CA THR A 336 -10.81 4.99 -9.52
C THR A 336 -9.86 4.94 -10.72
N TYR A 337 -8.62 5.39 -10.51
CA TYR A 337 -7.55 5.30 -11.49
C TYR A 337 -6.25 4.84 -10.84
N ILE A 338 -5.35 4.33 -11.67
CA ILE A 338 -3.97 4.05 -11.28
C ILE A 338 -3.03 5.03 -11.99
N THR A 339 -1.83 5.19 -11.47
CA THR A 339 -0.76 5.97 -12.13
C THR A 339 0.49 5.13 -12.23
N THR A 340 1.18 5.24 -13.36
CA THR A 340 2.43 4.57 -13.65
C THR A 340 3.64 5.48 -13.36
N PRO A 341 4.83 4.92 -13.15
CA PRO A 341 6.03 5.69 -12.83
C PRO A 341 6.46 6.57 -13.99
N TYR A 342 6.77 7.82 -13.66
CA TYR A 342 7.30 8.75 -14.64
C TYR A 342 8.69 8.33 -15.14
N PRO A 343 8.96 8.44 -16.45
CA PRO A 343 10.31 8.34 -16.97
C PRO A 343 11.25 9.37 -16.30
N PRO A 344 12.57 9.11 -16.16
CA PRO A 344 13.47 9.97 -15.39
C PRO A 344 13.50 11.46 -15.79
N LYS A 345 13.22 11.77 -17.06
CA LYS A 345 13.09 13.17 -17.52
C LYS A 345 11.82 13.85 -16.99
N VAL A 346 10.71 13.12 -16.98
CA VAL A 346 9.40 13.58 -16.52
C VAL A 346 9.39 13.65 -14.99
N GLN A 347 9.95 12.65 -14.30
CA GLN A 347 10.12 12.67 -12.83
C GLN A 347 10.81 13.94 -12.35
N ARG A 348 11.87 14.40 -13.04
CA ARG A 348 12.54 15.66 -12.70
C ARG A 348 11.67 16.90 -12.87
N VAL A 349 10.71 16.89 -13.79
CA VAL A 349 9.72 17.97 -13.92
C VAL A 349 8.79 17.94 -12.72
N VAL A 350 8.23 16.78 -12.42
CA VAL A 350 7.31 16.53 -11.30
C VAL A 350 7.95 16.95 -9.98
N THR A 351 9.19 16.49 -9.68
CA THR A 351 9.93 16.87 -8.47
C THR A 351 10.15 18.38 -8.40
N ARG A 352 10.55 19.03 -9.49
CA ARG A 352 10.80 20.48 -9.50
C ARG A 352 9.51 21.27 -9.26
N MET A 353 8.43 20.87 -9.93
CA MET A 353 7.11 21.48 -9.77
C MET A 353 6.63 21.33 -8.32
N TRP A 354 6.79 20.14 -7.74
CA TRP A 354 6.41 19.89 -6.35
C TRP A 354 7.24 20.70 -5.35
N THR A 355 8.56 20.77 -5.52
CA THR A 355 9.40 21.63 -4.68
C THR A 355 8.93 23.08 -4.73
N LYS A 356 8.62 23.58 -5.93
CA LYS A 356 8.12 24.95 -6.15
C LYS A 356 6.79 25.18 -5.44
N ILE A 357 5.84 24.24 -5.57
CA ILE A 357 4.55 24.28 -4.88
C ILE A 357 4.78 24.35 -3.38
N LYS A 358 5.49 23.39 -2.77
CA LYS A 358 5.73 23.36 -1.31
C LYS A 358 6.37 24.66 -0.80
N SER A 359 7.37 25.20 -1.50
CA SER A 359 8.02 26.46 -1.11
C SER A 359 7.14 27.70 -1.30
N GLY A 360 6.09 27.64 -2.13
CA GLY A 360 5.22 28.78 -2.43
C GLY A 360 5.90 29.84 -3.29
N THR A 361 6.84 29.45 -4.15
CA THR A 361 7.67 30.33 -4.98
C THR A 361 7.31 30.28 -6.45
#